data_AF-A0A9D4G4R2-F1
#
_entry.id   AF-A0A9D4G4R2-F1
#
_cell.length_a   1.000
_cell.length_b   1.000
_cell.length_c   1.000
_cell.angle_alpha   90.00
_cell.angle_beta   90.00
_cell.angle_gamma   90.00
#
_symmetry.space_group_name_H-M   'P 1'
#
loop_
_entity.id
_entity.type
_entity.pdbx_description
1 polymer ?
#
loop_
_entity_poly.entity_id
_entity_poly.type
_entity_poly.pdbx_seq_one_letter_code
_entity_poly.pdbx_strand_id
1 'polypeptide(L)' 'MGNYRGITVLPTLCKEIETIIRNRIQDCILNVQNRMQRGLTYESSPLNAAFILEEYYLKCTDMKTPAHVVFWTLSLHSTW' A
#
# COMPACT_ATOMS: atom_id res chain seq x y z
N MET A 1 18.79 -15.03 -7.74
CA MET A 1 18.82 -15.45 -6.33
C MET A 1 17.75 -14.66 -5.59
N GLY A 2 16.77 -15.34 -4.98
CA GLY A 2 15.67 -14.67 -4.27
C GLY A 2 16.07 -14.34 -2.84
N ASN A 3 15.86 -13.10 -2.41
CA ASN A 3 16.06 -12.71 -1.02
C ASN A 3 15.00 -13.41 -0.15
N TYR A 4 15.43 -14.29 0.75
CA TYR A 4 14.54 -14.88 1.74
C TYR A 4 13.98 -13.78 2.64
N ARG A 5 12.65 -13.74 2.79
CA ARG A 5 11.96 -12.90 3.78
C ARG A 5 11.41 -13.80 4.87
N GLY A 6 11.97 -13.69 6.07
CA GLY A 6 11.45 -14.38 7.26
C GLY A 6 10.09 -13.82 7.67
N ILE A 7 9.23 -14.69 8.22
CA ILE A 7 7.95 -14.30 8.81
C ILE A 7 8.05 -14.46 10.32
N THR A 8 7.81 -13.38 11.08
CA THR A 8 7.75 -13.43 12.53
C THR A 8 6.36 -13.85 12.98
N VAL A 9 6.27 -14.96 13.72
CA VAL A 9 5.00 -15.43 14.29
C VAL A 9 4.81 -14.79 15.66
N LEU A 10 3.82 -13.90 15.78
CA LEU A 10 3.46 -13.27 17.05
C LEU A 10 2.53 -14.18 17.88
N PRO A 11 2.67 -14.16 19.23
CA PRO A 11 1.70 -14.79 20.13
C PRO A 11 0.28 -14.26 19.89
N THR A 12 -0.74 -15.08 20.15
CA THR A 12 -2.15 -14.72 19.92
C THR A 12 -2.53 -13.41 20.61
N LEU A 13 -2.12 -13.23 21.87
CA LEU A 13 -2.40 -11.99 22.63
C LEU A 13 -1.88 -10.74 21.92
N CYS A 14 -0.70 -10.81 21.29
CA CYS A 14 -0.14 -9.68 20.54
C CYS A 14 -0.98 -9.35 19.30
N LYS A 15 -1.52 -10.36 18.61
CA LYS A 15 -2.42 -10.16 17.46
C LYS A 15 -3.75 -9.55 17.88
N GLU A 16 -4.30 -9.95 19.02
CA GLU A 16 -5.51 -9.34 19.58
C GLU A 16 -5.27 -7.87 19.91
N ILE A 17 -4.15 -7.54 20.58
CA ILE A 17 -3.78 -6.16 20.90
C ILE A 17 -3.58 -5.34 19.61
N GLU A 18 -2.87 -5.89 18.62
CA GLU A 18 -2.69 -5.23 17.31
C GLU A 18 -4.04 -4.91 16.66
N THR A 19 -4.99 -5.85 16.70
CA THR A 19 -6.33 -5.68 16.14
C THR A 19 -7.10 -4.56 16.86
N ILE A 20 -7.06 -4.54 18.19
CA ILE A 20 -7.71 -3.49 18.99
C ILE A 20 -7.11 -2.12 18.68
N ILE A 21 -5.78 -2.02 18.60
CA ILE A 21 -5.09 -0.77 18.28
C ILE A 21 -5.47 -0.32 16.87
N ARG A 22 -5.39 -1.22 15.89
CA ARG A 22 -5.71 -0.96 14.48
C ARG A 22 -7.12 -0.39 14.34
N ASN A 23 -8.11 -1.01 14.99
CA ASN A 23 -9.50 -0.55 14.94
C ASN A 23 -9.68 0.86 15.52
N ARG A 24 -8.91 1.23 16.55
CA ARG A 24 -8.99 2.57 17.17
C ARG A 24 -8.35 3.66 16.32
N ILE A 25 -7.31 3.33 15.57
CA ILE A 25 -6.56 4.30 14.76
C ILE A 25 -6.99 4.32 13.29
N GLN A 26 -7.82 3.35 12.86
CA GLN A 26 -8.26 3.18 11.48
C GLN A 26 -8.81 4.50 10.91
N ASP A 27 -9.71 5.17 11.62
CA ASP A 27 -10.33 6.42 11.17
C ASP A 27 -9.30 7.55 11.02
N CYS A 28 -8.33 7.62 11.94
CA CYS A 28 -7.23 8.59 11.85
C CYS A 28 -6.35 8.33 10.63
N ILE A 29 -6.07 7.06 10.33
CA ILE A 29 -5.27 6.67 9.15
C ILE A 29 -6.04 7.00 7.87
N LEU A 30 -7.33 6.65 7.78
CA LEU A 30 -8.17 6.90 6.61
C LEU A 30 -8.27 8.39 6.26
N ASN A 31 -8.28 9.27 7.28
CA ASN A 31 -8.31 10.72 7.08
C ASN A 31 -7.01 11.30 6.50
N VAL A 32 -5.86 10.66 6.76
CA VAL A 32 -4.54 11.11 6.27
C VAL A 32 -4.13 10.37 4.99
N GLN A 33 -4.78 9.26 4.69
CA GLN A 33 -4.43 8.40 3.56
C GLN A 33 -4.65 9.10 2.22
N ASN A 34 -3.68 8.98 1.31
CA ASN A 34 -3.82 9.48 -0.04
C ASN A 34 -4.98 8.77 -0.77
N ARG A 35 -5.87 9.53 -1.40
CA ARG A 35 -7.02 9.00 -2.17
C ARG A 35 -6.61 8.04 -3.29
N MET A 36 -5.38 8.16 -3.80
CA MET A 36 -4.83 7.27 -4.83
C MET A 36 -4.08 6.05 -4.26
N GLN A 37 -3.92 5.95 -2.94
CA GLN A 37 -3.26 4.79 -2.31
C GLN A 37 -4.21 3.58 -2.32
N ARG A 38 -3.82 2.54 -3.06
CA ARG A 38 -4.58 1.29 -3.26
C ARG A 38 -3.89 0.06 -2.66
N GLY A 39 -2.94 0.24 -1.74
CA GLY A 39 -2.22 -0.88 -1.11
C GLY A 39 -2.40 -0.86 0.40
N LEU A 40 -2.86 -1.98 0.97
CA LEU A 40 -3.14 -2.17 2.40
C LEU A 40 -4.24 -1.24 2.94
N THR A 41 -5.22 -0.91 2.10
CA THR A 41 -6.30 0.04 2.40
C THR A 41 -7.67 -0.60 2.21
N TYR A 42 -8.72 -0.01 2.78
CA TYR A 42 -10.08 -0.54 2.66
C TYR A 42 -10.53 -0.56 1.19
N GLU A 43 -11.22 -1.62 0.76
CA GLU A 43 -11.69 -1.82 -0.63
C GLU A 43 -10.60 -1.70 -1.70
N SER A 44 -9.35 -2.01 -1.33
CA SER A 44 -8.23 -1.99 -2.26
C SER A 44 -8.02 -3.33 -2.96
N SER A 45 -7.86 -3.27 -4.27
CA SER A 45 -7.51 -4.42 -5.11
C SER A 45 -6.33 -4.03 -6.01
N PRO A 46 -5.36 -4.94 -6.24
CA PRO A 46 -4.31 -4.73 -7.24
C PRO A 46 -4.87 -4.37 -8.62
N LEU A 47 -6.05 -4.89 -8.98
CA LEU A 47 -6.71 -4.57 -10.24
C LEU A 47 -7.14 -3.09 -10.31
N ASN A 48 -7.66 -2.56 -9.21
CA ASN A 48 -8.06 -1.15 -9.14
C ASN A 48 -6.85 -0.21 -9.31
N ALA A 49 -5.67 -0.62 -8.85
CA ALA A 49 -4.44 0.12 -9.09
C ALA A 49 -3.99 0.02 -10.56
N ALA A 50 -4.14 -1.16 -11.17
CA ALA A 50 -3.77 -1.38 -12.57
C ALA A 50 -4.61 -0.54 -13.55
N PHE A 51 -5.93 -0.45 -13.33
CA PHE A 51 -6.81 0.37 -14.18
C PHE A 51 -6.42 1.85 -14.19
N ILE A 52 -6.11 2.43 -13.02
CA ILE A 52 -5.68 3.84 -12.92
C ILE A 52 -4.35 4.05 -13.68
N LEU A 53 -3.43 3.10 -13.57
CA LEU A 53 -2.15 3.17 -14.28
C LEU A 53 -2.33 3.06 -15.80
N GLU A 54 -3.21 2.19 -16.25
CA GLU A 54 -3.54 2.01 -17.66
C GLU A 54 -4.17 3.27 -18.26
N GLU A 55 -5.17 3.86 -17.59
CA GLU A 55 -5.78 5.13 -18.02
C GLU A 55 -4.75 6.27 -18.08
N TYR A 56 -3.86 6.36 -17.10
CA TYR A 56 -2.78 7.35 -17.08
C TYR A 56 -1.83 7.16 -18.27
N TYR A 57 -1.43 5.92 -18.55
CA TYR A 57 -0.54 5.61 -19.67
C TYR A 57 -1.16 5.95 -21.03
N LEU A 58 -2.43 5.59 -21.24
CA LEU A 58 -3.16 5.92 -22.46
C LEU A 58 -3.21 7.44 -22.66
N LYS A 59 -3.56 8.19 -21.61
CA LYS A 59 -3.64 9.66 -21.67
C LYS A 59 -2.30 10.33 -21.97
N CYS A 60 -1.20 9.85 -21.38
CA CYS A 60 0.15 10.35 -21.68
C CYS A 60 0.56 10.06 -23.13
N THR A 61 0.19 8.89 -23.65
CA THR A 61 0.45 8.50 -25.03
C THR A 61 -0.29 9.41 -26.01
N ASP A 62 -1.57 9.69 -25.76
CA ASP A 62 -2.39 10.60 -26.58
C ASP A 62 -1.83 12.03 -26.59
N MET A 63 -1.35 12.51 -25.43
CA MET A 63 -0.76 13.84 -25.29
C MET A 63 0.71 13.93 -25.70
N LYS A 64 1.35 12.81 -26.09
CA LYS A 64 2.79 12.71 -26.39
C LYS A 64 3.67 13.23 -25.23
N THR A 65 3.24 13.01 -24.00
CA THR A 65 4.00 13.38 -22.79
C THR A 65 4.59 12.14 -22.12
N PRO A 66 5.78 12.26 -21.49
CA PRO A 66 6.36 11.14 -20.76
C PRO A 66 5.52 10.80 -19.52
N ALA A 67 5.24 9.51 -19.34
CA ALA A 67 4.56 8.98 -18.17
C ALA A 67 5.56 8.75 -17.03
N HIS A 68 5.27 9.31 -15.84
CA HIS A 68 6.08 9.10 -14.64
C HIS A 68 5.22 8.46 -13.54
N VAL A 69 5.55 7.22 -13.16
CA VAL A 69 4.88 6.50 -12.09
C VAL A 69 5.81 6.44 -10.88
N VAL A 70 5.35 6.96 -9.73
CA VAL A 70 6.11 6.89 -8.48
C VAL A 70 5.53 5.79 -7.60
N PHE A 71 6.33 4.76 -7.33
CA PHE A 71 6.02 3.74 -6.34
C PHE A 71 6.60 4.13 -4.98
N TRP A 72 5.75 4.50 -4.03
CA TRP A 72 6.16 4.62 -2.63
C TRP A 72 6.03 3.25 -1.95
N THR A 73 7.15 2.53 -1.84
CA THR A 73 7.24 1.41 -0.91
C THR A 73 7.67 1.94 0.45
N LEU A 74 6.84 1.77 1.48
CA LEU A 74 7.23 1.95 2.88
C LEU A 74 8.36 0.96 3.18
N SER A 75 9.60 1.42 3.03
CA SER A 75 10.78 0.68 3.48
C SER A 75 10.87 0.87 4.99
N LEU A 76 10.24 -0.02 5.75
CA LEU A 76 10.54 -0.19 7.16
C LEU A 76 12.00 -0.64 7.25
N HIS A 77 12.90 0.31 7.52
CA HIS A 77 14.25 0.03 8.00
C HIS A 77 14.10 -0.72 9.33
N SER A 78 14.18 -2.04 9.28
CA SER A 78 14.47 -2.85 10.45
C SER A 78 15.95 -2.68 10.74
N THR A 79 16.28 -1.70 11.58
CA THR A 79 17.56 -1.71 12.31
C THR A 79 17.54 -2.93 13.23
N TRP A 80 18.27 -3.97 12.83
CA TRP A 80 18.79 -5.00 13.74
C TRP A 80 20.19 -4.59 14.16
#